data_AF-E0U9X8-F1
#
_entry.id   AF-E0U9X8-F1
#
_cell.length_a   1.000
_cell.length_b   1.000
_cell.length_c   1.000
_cell.angle_alpha   90.00
_cell.angle_beta   90.00
_cell.angle_gamma   90.00
#
_symmetry.space_group_name_H-M   'P 1'
#
loop_
_entity.id
_entity.type
_entity.pdbx_description
1 polymer ?
#
loop_
_entity_poly.entity_id
_entity_poly.type
_entity_poly.pdbx_seq_one_letter_code
_entity_poly.pdbx_strand_id
1 'polypeptide(L)'
;MTATQPRIGKPQELSQFSGTPKTEPTQAALTTAHQTKDKSEPSWSFFSVFSSTFLTIFLAEMGDKTQLATLLMSAQSQSPWMVFAGAATALIGTSLLGVVIGYWISRRLSPKTLDFAVAILLLVITGLLMGDVLAS
;
A
#
# COMPACT_ATOMS: atom_id res chain seq x y z
N MET A 1 -72.26 44.25 14.32
CA MET A 1 -71.96 45.65 14.71
C MET A 1 -70.52 45.69 15.24
N THR A 2 -69.75 46.70 14.83
CA THR A 2 -68.41 47.11 15.31
C THR A 2 -67.22 46.28 14.77
N ALA A 3 -66.54 46.70 13.68
CA ALA A 3 -65.47 47.73 13.57
C ALA A 3 -64.13 47.18 14.13
N THR A 4 -62.93 47.32 13.57
CA THR A 4 -62.30 48.31 12.69
C THR A 4 -60.94 47.72 12.27
N GLN A 5 -60.50 47.88 11.01
CA GLN A 5 -59.08 47.85 10.65
C GLN A 5 -58.63 49.30 10.39
N PRO A 6 -57.47 49.75 10.90
CA PRO A 6 -56.79 50.91 10.34
C PRO A 6 -55.35 50.60 9.90
N ARG A 7 -55.07 50.95 8.64
CA ARG A 7 -53.76 50.98 7.98
C ARG A 7 -52.94 52.14 8.57
N ILE A 8 -51.74 51.88 9.11
CA ILE A 8 -50.78 52.92 9.51
C ILE A 8 -49.55 52.89 8.61
N GLY A 9 -49.14 54.08 8.17
CA GLY A 9 -48.31 54.35 6.99
C GLY A 9 -46.79 54.17 7.15
N LYS A 10 -46.11 54.22 5.99
CA LYS A 10 -44.69 54.54 5.84
C LYS A 10 -44.57 56.05 5.57
N PRO A 11 -43.52 56.76 6.04
CA PRO A 11 -42.30 56.84 5.23
C PRO A 11 -40.98 57.07 6.02
N GLN A 12 -39.90 56.97 5.24
CA GLN A 12 -38.49 57.13 5.61
C GLN A 12 -38.10 58.55 6.03
N GLU A 13 -37.22 58.64 7.04
CA GLU A 13 -36.22 59.70 7.32
C GLU A 13 -35.36 59.17 8.49
N LEU A 14 -34.05 59.37 8.60
CA LEU A 14 -33.12 60.00 7.69
C LEU A 14 -31.73 59.42 7.98
N SER A 15 -31.08 59.03 6.89
CA SER A 15 -29.65 59.12 6.67
C SER A 15 -28.98 60.29 7.41
N GLN A 16 -28.14 59.95 8.40
CA GLN A 16 -26.96 60.69 8.87
C GLN A 16 -26.46 59.87 10.08
N PHE A 17 -25.26 59.30 10.13
CA PHE A 17 -24.01 60.05 10.04
C PHE A 17 -22.83 59.06 10.06
N SER A 18 -21.99 59.19 9.04
CA SER A 18 -20.52 59.14 9.08
C SER A 18 -19.77 57.82 9.30
N GLY A 19 -19.14 57.35 8.20
CA GLY A 19 -18.08 56.35 8.18
C GLY A 19 -17.86 55.79 6.78
N THR A 20 -17.10 56.50 5.95
CA THR A 20 -16.72 56.12 4.58
C THR A 20 -15.53 55.12 4.59
N PRO A 21 -14.99 54.64 3.46
CA PRO A 21 -14.93 53.22 3.13
C PRO A 21 -13.49 52.69 3.19
N LYS A 22 -13.24 51.60 3.94
CA LYS A 22 -11.98 50.85 3.77
C LYS A 22 -12.25 49.56 3.03
N THR A 23 -12.09 49.69 1.72
CA THR A 23 -11.82 48.62 0.76
C THR A 23 -10.59 47.84 1.23
N GLU A 24 -10.79 46.66 1.81
CA GLU A 24 -9.76 45.62 1.86
C GLU A 24 -10.46 44.25 1.73
N PRO A 25 -10.52 43.68 0.51
CA PRO A 25 -10.82 42.28 0.31
C PRO A 25 -9.62 41.44 0.75
N THR A 26 -9.31 41.43 2.05
CA THR A 26 -8.25 40.57 2.64
C THR A 26 -8.77 39.15 2.88
N GLN A 27 -9.58 38.66 1.94
CA GLN A 27 -9.83 37.24 1.70
C GLN A 27 -9.34 36.81 0.30
N ALA A 28 -8.78 37.73 -0.50
CA ALA A 28 -8.32 37.42 -1.86
C ALA A 28 -6.81 37.14 -2.00
N ALA A 29 -6.02 37.21 -0.91
CA ALA A 29 -4.54 37.13 -1.01
C ALA A 29 -3.87 36.03 -0.15
N LEU A 30 -4.62 35.22 0.60
CA LEU A 30 -4.07 34.01 1.26
C LEU A 30 -4.50 32.71 0.55
N THR A 31 -5.22 32.82 -0.56
CA THR A 31 -5.66 31.68 -1.39
C THR A 31 -4.75 31.44 -2.60
N THR A 32 -3.68 32.23 -2.79
CA THR A 32 -2.81 32.14 -3.98
C THR A 32 -1.33 32.14 -3.60
N ALA A 33 -0.83 31.07 -2.99
CA ALA A 33 0.59 30.73 -2.98
C ALA A 33 0.80 29.21 -2.89
N HIS A 34 0.78 28.57 -4.06
CA HIS A 34 1.44 27.30 -4.38
C HIS A 34 1.06 26.06 -3.56
N GLN A 35 -0.11 25.50 -3.88
CA GLN A 35 -0.25 24.04 -3.95
C GLN A 35 -0.53 23.66 -5.41
N THR A 36 0.48 23.78 -6.27
CA THR A 36 0.58 22.91 -7.44
C THR A 36 1.24 21.61 -7.00
N LYS A 37 0.66 20.96 -5.98
CA LYS A 37 0.90 19.53 -5.80
C LYS A 37 -0.07 18.89 -6.76
N ASP A 38 0.36 18.86 -8.02
CA ASP A 38 -0.23 18.02 -9.04
C ASP A 38 -0.27 16.61 -8.45
N LYS A 39 -1.44 16.23 -7.94
CA LYS A 39 -1.77 14.85 -7.65
C LYS A 39 -1.95 14.20 -9.01
N SER A 40 -0.82 14.03 -9.69
CA SER A 40 -0.65 12.94 -10.62
C SER A 40 -0.86 11.69 -9.78
N GLU A 41 -2.10 11.20 -9.78
CA GLU A 41 -2.37 9.78 -9.51
C GLU A 41 -1.26 9.03 -10.24
N PRO A 42 -0.40 8.28 -9.54
CA PRO A 42 0.66 7.59 -10.24
C PRO A 42 -0.08 6.58 -11.11
N SER A 43 -0.20 6.88 -12.41
CA SER A 43 -0.54 5.90 -13.42
C SER A 43 0.66 4.98 -13.47
N TRP A 44 0.76 4.11 -12.46
CA TRP A 44 1.78 3.12 -12.37
C TRP A 44 1.58 2.27 -13.60
N SER A 45 2.38 2.56 -14.61
CA SER A 45 2.50 1.72 -15.78
C SER A 45 2.64 0.31 -15.26
N PHE A 46 1.82 -0.61 -15.74
CA PHE A 46 1.94 -2.03 -15.41
C PHE A 46 3.40 -2.49 -15.53
N PHE A 47 4.13 -1.96 -16.51
CA PHE A 47 5.55 -2.20 -16.69
C PHE A 47 6.42 -1.64 -15.56
N SER A 48 6.08 -0.48 -14.99
CA SER A 48 6.78 0.08 -13.83
C SER A 48 6.60 -0.80 -12.60
N VAL A 49 5.38 -1.28 -12.33
CA VAL A 49 5.11 -2.18 -11.19
C VAL A 49 5.78 -3.52 -11.40
N PHE A 50 5.61 -4.10 -12.60
CA PHE A 50 6.27 -5.35 -12.98
C PHE A 50 7.78 -5.24 -12.85
N SER A 51 8.40 -4.20 -13.41
CA SER A 51 9.84 -4.02 -13.39
C SER A 51 10.36 -3.75 -11.98
N SER A 52 9.65 -2.97 -11.14
CA SER A 52 10.08 -2.76 -9.76
C SER A 52 10.00 -4.05 -8.95
N THR A 53 8.89 -4.79 -9.04
CA THR A 53 8.70 -6.04 -8.32
C THR A 53 9.66 -7.12 -8.81
N PHE A 54 9.82 -7.26 -10.13
CA PHE A 54 10.79 -8.18 -10.73
C PHE A 54 12.20 -7.84 -10.27
N LEU A 55 12.64 -6.58 -10.36
CA LEU A 55 14.00 -6.21 -10.00
C LEU A 55 14.25 -6.38 -8.50
N THR A 56 13.30 -6.02 -7.63
CA THR A 56 13.41 -6.24 -6.19
C THR A 56 13.53 -7.72 -5.85
N ILE A 57 12.66 -8.58 -6.42
CA ILE A 57 12.70 -10.02 -6.17
C ILE A 57 13.96 -10.63 -6.79
N PHE A 58 14.29 -10.26 -8.02
CA PHE A 58 15.48 -10.73 -8.72
C PHE A 58 16.76 -10.38 -7.98
N LEU A 59 16.91 -9.16 -7.43
CA LEU A 59 18.07 -8.81 -6.61
C LEU A 59 18.08 -9.55 -5.27
N ALA A 60 16.91 -9.76 -4.65
CA ALA A 60 16.80 -10.52 -3.42
C ALA A 60 17.14 -12.02 -3.61
N GLU A 61 16.87 -12.56 -4.80
CA GLU A 61 17.08 -13.99 -5.11
C GLU A 61 18.29 -14.28 -6.00
N MET A 62 18.92 -13.27 -6.61
CA MET A 62 20.10 -13.45 -7.47
C MET A 62 21.25 -14.05 -6.66
N GLY A 63 21.59 -15.29 -6.99
CA GLY A 63 22.63 -16.02 -6.26
C GLY A 63 22.13 -16.77 -5.02
N ASP A 64 20.81 -16.96 -4.87
CA ASP A 64 20.30 -17.91 -3.89
C ASP A 64 20.90 -19.30 -4.15
N LYS A 65 21.23 -20.01 -3.07
CA LYS A 65 21.80 -21.36 -3.10
C LYS A 65 20.92 -22.31 -3.91
N THR A 66 19.61 -22.04 -3.98
CA THR A 66 18.66 -22.81 -4.80
C THR A 66 18.92 -22.67 -6.30
N GLN A 67 19.35 -21.50 -6.80
CA GLN A 67 19.70 -21.30 -8.21
C GLN A 67 20.97 -22.09 -8.58
N LEU A 68 21.99 -22.06 -7.71
CA LEU A 68 23.21 -22.85 -7.89
C LEU A 68 22.96 -24.36 -7.76
N ALA A 69 22.14 -24.79 -6.80
CA ALA A 69 21.76 -26.19 -6.64
C ALA A 69 21.03 -26.72 -7.88
N THR A 70 20.11 -25.94 -8.44
CA THR A 70 19.40 -26.29 -9.68
C THR A 70 20.35 -26.33 -10.87
N LEU A 71 21.26 -25.36 -10.98
CA LEU A 71 22.28 -25.33 -12.03
C LEU A 71 23.23 -26.54 -11.94
N LEU A 72 23.70 -26.89 -10.74
CA LEU A 72 24.59 -28.05 -10.51
C LEU A 72 23.87 -29.37 -10.77
N MET A 73 22.61 -29.50 -10.33
CA MET A 73 21.76 -30.66 -10.62
C MET A 73 21.52 -30.81 -12.13
N SER A 74 21.31 -29.69 -12.83
CA SER A 74 21.16 -29.65 -14.28
C SER A 74 22.47 -29.95 -15.01
N ALA A 75 23.61 -29.49 -14.49
CA ALA A 75 24.93 -29.69 -15.09
C ALA A 75 25.46 -31.11 -14.91
N GLN A 76 25.10 -31.78 -13.81
CA GLN A 76 25.44 -33.21 -13.60
C GLN A 76 24.46 -34.18 -14.29
N SER A 77 23.31 -33.69 -14.75
CA SER A 77 22.33 -34.53 -15.43
C SER A 77 22.60 -34.61 -16.93
N GLN A 78 22.57 -35.83 -17.48
CA GLN A 78 22.67 -36.10 -18.93
C GLN A 78 21.50 -35.47 -19.73
N SER A 79 20.45 -34.99 -19.05
CA SER A 79 19.26 -34.40 -19.65
C SER A 79 18.79 -33.15 -18.86
N PRO A 80 19.37 -31.96 -19.11
CA PRO A 80 19.06 -30.73 -18.37
C PRO A 80 17.58 -30.33 -18.44
N TRP A 81 16.91 -30.62 -19.57
CA TRP A 81 15.48 -30.36 -19.75
C TRP A 81 14.57 -31.14 -18.80
N MET A 82 14.92 -32.38 -18.44
CA MET A 82 14.12 -33.17 -17.48
C MET A 82 14.27 -32.65 -16.05
N VAL A 83 15.47 -32.18 -15.67
CA VAL A 83 15.70 -31.56 -14.37
C VAL A 83 14.92 -30.26 -14.25
N PHE A 84 14.95 -29.42 -15.30
CA PHE A 84 14.15 -28.21 -15.35
C PHE A 84 12.65 -28.50 -15.20
N ALA A 85 12.11 -29.45 -15.97
CA ALA A 85 10.71 -29.83 -15.88
C ALA A 85 10.33 -30.37 -14.49
N GLY A 86 11.20 -31.19 -13.88
CA GLY A 86 11.02 -31.69 -12.52
C GLY A 86 10.99 -30.57 -11.48
N ALA A 87 11.97 -29.66 -11.52
CA ALA A 87 12.05 -28.52 -10.62
C ALA A 87 10.86 -27.56 -10.80
N ALA A 88 10.47 -27.27 -12.05
CA ALA A 88 9.31 -26.44 -12.36
C ALA A 88 8.00 -27.06 -11.82
N THR A 89 7.82 -28.37 -12.01
CA THR A 89 6.65 -29.09 -11.50
C THR A 89 6.63 -29.10 -9.97
N ALA A 90 7.78 -29.33 -9.33
CA ALA A 90 7.91 -29.29 -7.87
C ALA A 90 7.59 -27.90 -7.30
N LEU A 91 8.06 -26.84 -7.96
CA LEU A 91 7.77 -25.46 -7.59
C LEU A 91 6.27 -25.18 -7.69
N ILE A 92 5.66 -25.48 -8.83
CA ILE A 92 4.21 -25.30 -9.03
C ILE A 92 3.41 -26.07 -7.98
N GLY A 93 3.77 -27.34 -7.74
CA GLY A 93 3.10 -28.17 -6.74
C GLY A 93 3.21 -27.59 -5.33
N THR A 94 4.41 -27.14 -4.95
CA THR A 94 4.67 -26.53 -3.64
C THR A 94 3.93 -25.20 -3.48
N SER A 95 3.96 -24.34 -4.51
CA SER A 95 3.22 -23.08 -4.51
C SER A 95 1.72 -23.30 -4.39
N LEU A 96 1.17 -24.25 -5.16
CA LEU A 96 -0.26 -24.56 -5.11
C LEU A 96 -0.66 -25.08 -3.71
N LEU A 97 0.14 -25.97 -3.14
CA LEU A 97 -0.06 -26.49 -1.79
C LEU A 97 -0.02 -25.36 -0.75
N GLY A 98 0.96 -24.46 -0.85
CA GLY A 98 1.09 -23.28 0.01
C GLY A 98 -0.12 -22.36 -0.09
N VAL A 99 -0.64 -22.10 -1.30
CA VAL A 99 -1.84 -21.28 -1.52
C VAL A 99 -3.08 -21.94 -0.91
N VAL A 100 -3.28 -23.25 -1.11
CA VAL A 100 -4.44 -23.97 -0.54
C VAL A 100 -4.41 -23.94 0.98
N ILE A 101 -3.26 -24.24 1.59
CA ILE A 101 -3.09 -24.24 3.05
C ILE A 101 -3.26 -22.81 3.59
N GLY A 102 -2.60 -21.82 2.97
CA GLY A 102 -2.69 -20.43 3.38
C GLY A 102 -4.11 -19.87 3.26
N TYR A 103 -4.82 -20.20 2.19
CA TYR A 103 -6.24 -19.86 2.02
C TYR A 103 -7.11 -20.49 3.11
N TRP A 104 -6.89 -21.75 3.44
CA TRP A 104 -7.63 -22.42 4.51
C TRP A 104 -7.39 -21.79 5.89
N ILE A 105 -6.13 -21.45 6.19
CA ILE A 105 -5.74 -20.83 7.46
C ILE A 105 -6.26 -19.39 7.60
N SER A 106 -6.16 -18.59 6.54
CA SER A 106 -6.63 -17.21 6.50
C SER A 106 -8.15 -17.09 6.67
N ARG A 107 -8.91 -18.13 6.30
CA ARG A 107 -10.36 -18.18 6.50
C ARG A 107 -10.76 -18.55 7.94
N ARG A 108 -9.88 -19.22 8.68
CA ARG A 108 -10.11 -19.67 10.07
C ARG A 108 -9.54 -18.70 11.11
N LEU A 109 -8.48 -17.96 10.79
CA LEU A 109 -7.72 -17.13 11.72
C LEU A 109 -7.86 -15.65 11.38
N SER A 110 -7.95 -14.81 12.41
CA SER A 110 -7.94 -13.36 12.25
C SER A 110 -6.55 -12.89 11.77
N PRO A 111 -6.45 -11.89 10.88
CA PRO A 111 -5.17 -11.40 10.34
C PRO A 111 -4.14 -11.07 11.42
N LYS A 112 -4.60 -10.43 12.51
CA LYS A 112 -3.76 -10.06 13.66
C LYS A 112 -3.07 -11.27 14.33
N THR A 113 -3.76 -12.40 14.40
CA THR A 113 -3.21 -13.64 14.99
C THR A 113 -2.15 -14.25 14.08
N LEU A 114 -2.36 -14.17 12.76
CA LEU A 114 -1.42 -14.67 11.77
C LEU A 114 -0.12 -13.85 11.80
N ASP A 115 -0.23 -12.52 11.79
CA ASP A 115 0.93 -11.62 11.85
C ASP A 115 1.76 -11.85 13.12
N PHE A 116 1.09 -11.95 14.27
CA PHE A 116 1.77 -12.20 15.55
C PHE A 116 2.42 -13.58 15.60
N ALA A 117 1.76 -14.61 15.06
CA ALA A 117 2.31 -15.95 14.99
C ALA A 117 3.56 -16.02 14.09
N VAL A 118 3.53 -15.37 12.92
CA VAL A 118 4.68 -15.30 12.00
C VAL A 118 5.83 -14.52 12.63
N ALA A 119 5.54 -13.41 13.32
CA ALA A 119 6.55 -12.63 14.01
C ALA A 119 7.27 -13.44 15.10
N ILE A 120 6.52 -14.16 15.93
CA ILE A 120 7.10 -15.04 16.97
C ILE A 120 7.89 -16.17 16.32
N LEU A 121 7.32 -16.83 15.31
CA LEU A 121 7.97 -17.94 14.63
C LEU A 121 9.34 -17.52 14.06
N LEU A 122 9.39 -16.39 13.37
CA LEU A 122 10.65 -15.85 12.83
C LEU A 122 11.62 -15.48 13.95
N LEU A 123 11.16 -14.84 15.01
CA LEU A 123 12.02 -14.47 16.15
C LEU A 123 12.64 -15.70 16.82
N VAL A 124 11.86 -16.78 16.99
CA VAL A 124 12.34 -18.05 17.55
C VAL A 124 13.37 -18.70 16.62
N ILE A 125 13.07 -18.80 15.32
CA ILE A 125 14.00 -19.40 14.35
C ILE A 125 15.32 -18.64 14.32
N THR A 126 15.27 -17.30 14.25
CA THR A 126 16.47 -16.45 14.27
C THR A 126 17.24 -16.59 15.58
N GLY A 127 16.55 -16.62 16.73
CA GLY A 127 17.20 -16.80 18.03
C GLY A 127 17.90 -18.15 18.16
N LEU A 128 17.26 -19.23 17.69
CA LEU A 128 17.85 -20.58 17.69
C LEU A 128 19.06 -20.65 16.76
N LEU A 129 18.97 -20.14 15.54
CA LEU A 129 20.10 -20.10 14.60
C LEU A 129 21.26 -19.26 15.14
N MET A 130 20.97 -18.11 15.72
CA MET A 130 21.99 -17.25 16.32
C MET A 130 22.67 -17.96 17.51
N GLY A 131 21.90 -18.66 18.34
CA GLY A 131 22.44 -19.46 19.43
C GLY A 131 23.34 -20.60 18.95
N ASP A 132 22.93 -21.33 17.91
CA ASP A 132 23.71 -22.40 17.28
C ASP A 132 25.03 -21.87 16.68
N VAL A 133 24.97 -20.71 16.02
CA VAL A 133 26.15 -20.04 15.45
C VAL A 133 27.11 -19.51 16.53
N LEU A 134 26.60 -19.01 17.67
CA LEU A 134 27.46 -18.57 18.79
C LEU A 134 28.06 -19.74 19.57
N ALA A 135 27.41 -20.91 19.54
CA ALA A 135 27.86 -22.12 20.21
C ALA A 135 28.81 -22.99 19.37
N SER A 136 28.87 -22.74 18.06
CA SER A 136 29.79 -23.38 17.09
C SER A 136 31.12 -22.65 17.00
#